data_AF-A0A679HJH9-F1
#
_entry.id   AF-A0A679HJH9-F1
#
_cell.length_a   1.000
_cell.length_b   1.000
_cell.length_c   1.000
_cell.angle_alpha   90.00
_cell.angle_beta   90.00
_cell.angle_gamma   90.00
#
_symmetry.space_group_name_H-M   'P 1'
#
loop_
_entity.id
_entity.type
_entity.pdbx_description
1 polymer ?
#
loop_
_entity_poly.entity_id
_entity_poly.type
_entity_poly.pdbx_seq_one_letter_code
_entity_poly.pdbx_strand_id
1 'polypeptide(L)'
;MTAVALKQLVTASERVGRFSVMCFCTVGVTNAVRAGESASHTGSPKQRDQTGTINVILVTNACLSRSAMVGAVQVATESKTATLLECRVPSSSGKHMATGTGTDAVVIASSGHGPKVSYSGTHTIIGSIIGRLVANCVYEGLQRSSRWQHNLRPSKAR
;
A
#
# COMPACT_ATOMS: atom_id res chain seq x y z
N MET A 1 -4.05 -14.48 11.16
CA MET A 1 -3.58 -13.07 11.24
C MET A 1 -2.91 -12.72 9.91
N THR A 2 -3.36 -11.71 9.16
CA THR A 2 -2.86 -11.39 7.80
C THR A 2 -1.75 -10.33 7.77
N ALA A 3 -1.18 -9.98 8.93
CA ALA A 3 -0.25 -8.87 9.07
C ALA A 3 1.20 -9.21 8.67
N VAL A 4 1.97 -8.17 8.35
CA VAL A 4 3.42 -8.22 8.14
C VAL A 4 4.13 -7.75 9.42
N ALA A 5 5.26 -8.35 9.77
CA ALA A 5 6.03 -7.96 10.95
C ALA A 5 6.54 -6.51 10.84
N LEU A 6 6.42 -5.73 11.93
CA LEU A 6 6.81 -4.30 11.95
C LEU A 6 8.29 -4.05 11.60
N LYS A 7 9.17 -5.04 11.72
CA LYS A 7 10.56 -4.95 11.23
C LYS A 7 10.66 -4.67 9.72
N GLN A 8 9.58 -4.89 8.97
CA GLN A 8 9.50 -4.58 7.53
C GLN A 8 8.85 -3.24 7.23
N LEU A 9 8.51 -2.44 8.24
CA LEU A 9 7.92 -1.12 8.07
C LEU A 9 8.80 -0.24 7.18
N VAL A 10 8.21 0.29 6.13
CA VAL A 10 8.79 1.32 5.28
C VAL A 10 8.19 2.66 5.67
N THR A 11 9.04 3.66 5.80
CA THR A 11 8.62 5.03 6.12
C THR A 11 9.22 6.01 5.13
N ALA A 12 8.42 6.93 4.64
CA ALA A 12 8.89 8.06 3.84
C ALA A 12 8.10 9.31 4.19
N SER A 13 8.71 10.48 4.02
CA SER A 13 8.04 11.76 4.25
C SER A 13 8.45 12.77 3.20
N GLU A 14 7.53 13.64 2.83
CA GLU A 14 7.78 14.73 1.92
C GLU A 14 7.12 16.01 2.42
N ARG A 15 7.76 17.14 2.16
CA ARG A 15 7.23 18.47 2.48
C ARG A 15 7.36 19.38 1.25
N VAL A 16 6.22 19.91 0.80
CA VAL A 16 6.15 20.83 -0.34
C VAL A 16 5.31 22.03 0.05
N GLY A 17 5.94 23.20 0.06
CA GLY A 17 5.34 24.43 0.57
C GLY A 17 4.79 24.24 1.99
N ARG A 18 3.48 24.44 2.16
CA ARG A 18 2.76 24.34 3.44
C ARG A 18 2.30 22.92 3.80
N PHE A 19 2.49 21.94 2.93
CA PHE A 19 2.03 20.57 3.12
C PHE A 19 3.17 19.66 3.53
N SER A 20 2.94 18.85 4.55
CA SER A 20 3.81 17.75 4.97
C SER A 20 2.98 16.48 5.06
N VAL A 21 3.51 15.39 4.50
CA VAL A 21 2.89 14.07 4.52
C VAL A 21 3.97 13.05 4.91
N MET A 22 3.63 12.13 5.79
CA MET A 22 4.43 10.98 6.15
C MET A 22 3.64 9.71 5.82
N CYS A 23 4.28 8.78 5.13
CA CYS A 23 3.74 7.48 4.77
C CYS A 23 4.43 6.41 5.60
N PHE A 24 3.62 5.51 6.16
CA PHE A 24 4.04 4.28 6.80
C PHE A 24 3.41 3.13 6.04
N CYS A 25 4.23 2.18 5.59
CA CYS A 25 3.76 1.08 4.78
C CYS A 25 4.33 -0.25 5.26
N THR A 26 3.47 -1.27 5.31
CA THR A 26 3.91 -2.66 5.38
C THR A 26 3.38 -3.36 4.14
N VAL A 27 4.20 -4.21 3.52
CA VAL A 27 3.88 -4.83 2.23
C VAL A 27 4.12 -6.33 2.31
N GLY A 28 3.05 -7.10 2.23
CA GLY A 28 3.07 -8.53 2.00
C GLY A 28 2.11 -8.85 0.86
N VAL A 29 2.51 -9.74 -0.04
CA VAL A 29 1.75 -10.07 -1.28
C VAL A 29 1.38 -11.55 -1.36
N THR A 30 1.40 -12.25 -0.23
CA THR A 30 1.05 -13.68 -0.16
C THR A 30 -0.42 -13.96 -0.51
N ASN A 31 -1.30 -13.00 -0.25
CA ASN A 31 -2.73 -13.01 -0.60
C ASN A 31 -3.09 -11.91 -1.64
N ALA A 32 -2.15 -11.59 -2.54
CA ALA A 32 -2.36 -10.59 -3.56
C ALA A 32 -3.55 -10.94 -4.47
N VAL A 33 -4.42 -9.98 -4.76
CA VAL A 33 -5.62 -10.17 -5.58
C VAL A 33 -5.77 -9.03 -6.56
N ARG A 34 -6.53 -9.27 -7.63
CA ARG A 34 -7.02 -8.22 -8.51
C ARG A 34 -8.48 -7.90 -8.18
N ALA A 35 -8.79 -6.62 -8.07
CA ALA A 35 -10.17 -6.16 -7.89
C ALA A 35 -11.06 -6.72 -9.02
N GLY A 36 -12.18 -7.34 -8.63
CA GLY A 36 -13.09 -8.02 -9.54
C GLY A 36 -12.78 -9.50 -9.79
N GLU A 37 -11.67 -10.06 -9.29
CA GLU A 37 -11.46 -11.51 -9.30
C GLU A 37 -12.48 -12.24 -8.40
N SER A 38 -12.90 -13.43 -8.82
CA SER A 38 -13.82 -14.24 -8.03
C SER A 38 -13.21 -14.61 -6.68
N ALA A 39 -13.97 -14.38 -5.61
CA ALA A 39 -13.63 -14.81 -4.25
C ALA A 39 -13.51 -16.35 -4.10
N SER A 40 -14.02 -17.14 -5.04
CA SER A 40 -13.82 -18.60 -5.07
C SER A 40 -12.47 -19.02 -5.67
N HIS A 41 -11.79 -18.11 -6.40
CA HIS A 41 -10.48 -18.35 -7.02
C HIS A 41 -9.31 -17.79 -6.21
N THR A 42 -9.56 -17.25 -5.00
CA THR A 42 -8.54 -16.70 -4.11
C THR A 42 -7.83 -17.81 -3.34
N GLY A 43 -6.98 -18.56 -4.06
CA GLY A 43 -6.02 -19.52 -3.52
C GLY A 43 -6.61 -20.75 -2.83
N SER A 44 -5.75 -21.76 -2.63
CA SER A 44 -6.09 -22.89 -1.75
C SER A 44 -6.32 -22.39 -0.31
N PRO A 45 -7.04 -23.12 0.56
CA PRO A 45 -7.19 -22.76 1.98
C PRO A 45 -5.85 -22.43 2.65
N LYS A 46 -4.78 -23.16 2.29
CA LYS A 46 -3.39 -22.91 2.72
C LYS A 46 -2.82 -21.56 2.31
N GLN A 47 -3.25 -20.97 1.19
CA GLN A 47 -2.83 -19.62 0.76
C GLN A 47 -3.59 -18.53 1.52
N ARG A 48 -4.84 -18.78 1.91
CA ARG A 48 -5.63 -17.86 2.74
C ARG A 48 -5.05 -17.71 4.15
N ASP A 49 -4.38 -18.75 4.64
CA ASP A 49 -3.67 -18.76 5.92
C ASP A 49 -2.27 -18.11 5.85
N GLN A 50 -1.77 -17.76 4.66
CA GLN A 50 -0.46 -17.10 4.53
C GLN A 50 -0.54 -15.63 4.92
N THR A 51 0.20 -15.28 5.97
CA THR A 51 0.27 -13.95 6.54
C THR A 51 1.02 -12.99 5.62
N GLY A 52 0.36 -11.91 5.20
CA GLY A 52 0.96 -10.85 4.40
C GLY A 52 -0.13 -10.04 3.74
N THR A 53 -0.13 -8.72 3.96
CA THR A 53 -1.10 -7.78 3.38
C THR A 53 -0.41 -6.44 3.20
N ILE A 54 -1.01 -5.54 2.44
CA ILE A 54 -0.52 -4.17 2.27
C ILE A 54 -1.28 -3.24 3.22
N ASN A 55 -0.60 -2.55 4.12
CA ASN A 55 -1.20 -1.49 4.92
C ASN A 55 -0.46 -0.19 4.68
N VAL A 56 -1.18 0.86 4.33
CA VAL A 56 -0.67 2.22 4.11
C VAL A 56 -1.31 3.16 5.12
N ILE A 57 -0.50 3.87 5.89
CA ILE A 57 -0.96 4.94 6.79
C ILE A 57 -0.30 6.24 6.34
N LEU A 58 -1.11 7.23 6.03
CA LEU A 58 -0.67 8.57 5.64
C LEU A 58 -1.04 9.54 6.74
N VAL A 59 -0.03 10.21 7.30
CA VAL A 59 -0.20 11.26 8.31
C VAL A 59 0.13 12.59 7.67
N THR A 60 -0.75 13.59 7.80
CA THR A 60 -0.53 14.92 7.22
C THR A 60 -0.85 16.05 8.19
N ASN A 61 -0.11 17.15 8.05
CA ASN A 61 -0.43 18.41 8.72
C ASN A 61 -1.67 19.10 8.15
N ALA A 62 -2.13 18.75 6.94
CA ALA A 62 -3.29 19.37 6.33
C ALA A 62 -4.57 19.08 7.14
N CYS A 63 -5.50 20.04 7.17
CA CYS A 63 -6.86 19.86 7.67
C CYS A 63 -7.75 19.45 6.49
N LEU A 64 -7.97 18.14 6.34
CA LEU A 64 -8.71 17.56 5.23
C LEU A 64 -10.21 17.55 5.52
N SER A 65 -11.02 18.04 4.59
CA SER A 65 -12.45 17.75 4.61
C SER A 65 -12.69 16.24 4.41
N ARG A 66 -13.90 15.78 4.70
CA ARG A 66 -14.31 14.39 4.41
C ARG A 66 -14.11 14.02 2.92
N SER A 67 -14.45 14.93 2.01
CA SER A 67 -14.24 14.75 0.57
C SER A 67 -12.76 14.65 0.20
N ALA A 68 -11.90 15.47 0.82
CA ALA A 68 -10.46 15.36 0.64
C ALA A 68 -9.90 14.06 1.24
N MET A 69 -10.40 13.58 2.38
CA MET A 69 -9.96 12.27 2.88
C MET A 69 -10.29 11.13 1.91
N VAL A 70 -11.47 11.13 1.30
CA VAL A 70 -11.84 10.16 0.25
C VAL A 70 -10.91 10.28 -0.96
N GLY A 71 -10.65 11.50 -1.44
CA GLY A 71 -9.70 11.72 -2.53
C GLY A 71 -8.29 11.21 -2.21
N ALA A 72 -7.82 11.41 -0.97
CA ALA A 72 -6.53 10.91 -0.53
C ALA A 72 -6.47 9.37 -0.53
N VAL A 73 -7.53 8.69 -0.08
CA VAL A 73 -7.66 7.23 -0.17
C VAL A 73 -7.64 6.77 -1.63
N GLN A 74 -8.35 7.46 -2.52
CA GLN A 74 -8.37 7.14 -3.95
C GLN A 74 -6.96 7.23 -4.55
N VAL A 75 -6.26 8.36 -4.36
CA VAL A 75 -4.90 8.55 -4.89
C VAL A 75 -3.92 7.51 -4.33
N ALA A 76 -4.00 7.21 -3.03
CA ALA A 76 -3.19 6.16 -2.43
C ALA A 76 -3.48 4.77 -3.05
N THR A 77 -4.75 4.48 -3.32
CA THR A 77 -5.17 3.23 -3.95
C THR A 77 -4.70 3.11 -5.39
N GLU A 78 -4.84 4.18 -6.18
CA GLU A 78 -4.35 4.26 -7.56
C GLU A 78 -2.83 4.08 -7.60
N SER A 79 -2.09 4.79 -6.74
CA SER A 79 -0.63 4.71 -6.65
C SER A 79 -0.15 3.30 -6.26
N LYS A 80 -0.70 2.73 -5.18
CA LYS A 80 -0.43 1.34 -4.77
C LYS A 80 -0.67 0.37 -5.94
N THR A 81 -1.82 0.50 -6.60
CA THR A 81 -2.19 -0.36 -7.73
C THR A 81 -1.19 -0.23 -8.88
N ALA A 82 -0.87 0.99 -9.29
CA ALA A 82 0.09 1.25 -10.36
C ALA A 82 1.46 0.62 -10.05
N THR A 83 1.97 0.80 -8.83
CA THR A 83 3.24 0.19 -8.41
C THR A 83 3.21 -1.34 -8.43
N LEU A 84 2.12 -1.97 -8.00
CA LEU A 84 1.98 -3.44 -8.08
C LEU A 84 1.98 -3.94 -9.52
N LEU A 85 1.29 -3.22 -10.42
CA LEU A 85 1.24 -3.53 -11.85
C LEU A 85 2.62 -3.36 -12.51
N GLU A 86 3.31 -2.25 -12.24
CA GLU A 86 4.68 -1.97 -12.71
C GLU A 86 5.67 -3.05 -12.25
N CYS A 87 5.55 -3.48 -10.99
CA CYS A 87 6.36 -4.57 -10.41
C CYS A 87 5.90 -5.96 -10.85
N ARG A 88 4.86 -6.08 -11.69
CA ARG A 88 4.29 -7.32 -12.21
C ARG A 88 3.94 -8.34 -11.12
N VAL A 89 3.36 -7.87 -10.00
CA VAL A 89 2.95 -8.75 -8.90
C VAL A 89 1.77 -9.62 -9.36
N PRO A 90 1.90 -10.95 -9.41
CA PRO A 90 0.79 -11.81 -9.82
C PRO A 90 -0.29 -11.84 -8.74
N SER A 91 -1.56 -11.94 -9.14
CA SER A 91 -2.62 -12.30 -8.21
C SER A 91 -2.47 -13.77 -7.79
N SER A 92 -3.06 -14.16 -6.65
CA SER A 92 -3.06 -15.54 -6.17
C SER A 92 -3.72 -16.52 -7.15
N SER A 93 -4.56 -16.03 -8.07
CA SER A 93 -5.15 -16.85 -9.14
C SER A 93 -4.15 -17.16 -10.27
N GLY A 94 -3.07 -16.38 -10.38
CA GLY A 94 -2.09 -16.46 -11.46
C GLY A 94 -2.58 -15.94 -12.82
N LYS A 95 -3.86 -15.57 -12.94
CA LYS A 95 -4.48 -15.15 -14.22
C LYS A 95 -4.21 -13.69 -14.56
N HIS A 96 -4.01 -12.85 -13.55
CA HIS A 96 -3.84 -11.42 -13.73
C HIS A 96 -2.75 -10.84 -12.82
N MET A 97 -2.39 -9.59 -13.07
CA MET A 97 -1.59 -8.80 -12.13
C MET A 97 -2.49 -8.24 -11.03
N ALA A 98 -1.99 -8.29 -9.81
CA ALA A 98 -2.68 -7.82 -8.60
C ALA A 98 -2.83 -6.30 -8.59
N THR A 99 -3.92 -5.84 -7.99
CA THR A 99 -4.19 -4.42 -7.72
C THR A 99 -4.10 -4.10 -6.22
N GLY A 100 -3.96 -5.14 -5.39
CA GLY A 100 -3.90 -5.04 -3.95
C GLY A 100 -3.79 -6.41 -3.31
N THR A 101 -4.21 -6.49 -2.06
CA THR A 101 -4.35 -7.74 -1.30
C THR A 101 -5.77 -7.88 -0.78
N GLY A 102 -6.20 -9.10 -0.49
CA GLY A 102 -7.58 -9.36 -0.04
C GLY A 102 -7.98 -8.62 1.25
N THR A 103 -7.00 -8.13 2.01
CA THR A 103 -7.20 -7.40 3.26
C THR A 103 -6.31 -6.15 3.34
N ASP A 104 -6.01 -5.47 2.23
CA ASP A 104 -5.25 -4.22 2.35
C ASP A 104 -6.06 -3.10 3.03
N ALA A 105 -5.33 -2.18 3.66
CA ALA A 105 -5.91 -1.02 4.33
C ALA A 105 -5.18 0.26 3.94
N VAL A 106 -5.94 1.35 3.80
CA VAL A 106 -5.45 2.71 3.65
C VAL A 106 -6.04 3.56 4.76
N VAL A 107 -5.19 4.18 5.57
CA VAL A 107 -5.58 5.07 6.67
C VAL A 107 -5.05 6.46 6.39
N ILE A 108 -5.92 7.47 6.51
CA ILE A 108 -5.54 8.87 6.42
C ILE A 108 -5.73 9.52 7.79
N ALA A 109 -4.64 9.99 8.39
CA ALA A 109 -4.62 10.77 9.61
C ALA A 109 -4.31 12.23 9.29
N SER A 110 -5.27 13.11 9.57
CA SER A 110 -5.19 14.55 9.32
C SER A 110 -5.08 15.30 10.65
N SER A 111 -4.13 16.22 10.78
CA SER A 111 -3.88 16.91 12.06
C SER A 111 -4.99 17.86 12.50
N GLY A 112 -5.90 18.25 11.60
CA GLY A 112 -6.98 19.20 11.88
C GLY A 112 -6.55 20.67 12.02
N HIS A 113 -5.25 20.97 12.19
CA HIS A 113 -4.75 22.31 12.54
C HIS A 113 -3.89 23.00 11.48
N GLY A 114 -3.56 22.34 10.36
CA GLY A 114 -2.82 22.97 9.26
C GLY A 114 -3.72 23.43 8.11
N PRO A 115 -3.18 23.55 6.88
CA PRO A 115 -3.90 24.14 5.77
C PRO A 115 -5.19 23.39 5.42
N LYS A 116 -6.29 24.14 5.26
CA LYS A 116 -7.59 23.57 4.86
C LYS A 116 -7.54 23.08 3.41
N VAL A 117 -8.03 21.86 3.20
CA VAL A 117 -8.10 21.23 1.88
C VAL A 117 -9.47 20.58 1.70
N SER A 118 -10.20 21.01 0.67
CA SER A 118 -11.52 20.47 0.32
C SER A 118 -11.47 19.35 -0.73
N TYR A 119 -10.35 19.24 -1.46
CA TYR A 119 -10.14 18.26 -2.52
C TYR A 119 -8.65 17.88 -2.62
N SER A 120 -8.35 16.60 -2.85
CA SER A 120 -7.00 16.05 -2.83
C SER A 120 -6.72 15.03 -3.96
N GLY A 121 -7.34 15.22 -5.13
CA GLY A 121 -7.09 14.37 -6.30
C GLY A 121 -5.66 14.51 -6.85
N THR A 122 -5.33 13.70 -7.86
CA THR A 122 -3.98 13.59 -8.47
C THR A 122 -3.40 14.91 -8.98
N HIS A 123 -4.24 15.84 -9.44
CA HIS A 123 -3.83 17.18 -9.88
C HIS A 123 -3.63 18.21 -8.75
N THR A 124 -3.73 17.81 -7.48
CA THR A 124 -3.48 18.69 -6.33
C THR A 124 -2.07 18.48 -5.79
N ILE A 125 -1.50 19.50 -5.13
CA ILE A 125 -0.18 19.38 -4.50
C ILE A 125 -0.15 18.20 -3.52
N ILE A 126 -1.14 18.12 -2.61
CA ILE A 126 -1.21 17.05 -1.62
C ILE A 126 -1.43 15.67 -2.24
N GLY A 127 -2.28 15.56 -3.27
CA GLY A 127 -2.47 14.33 -4.02
C GLY A 127 -1.18 13.87 -4.70
N SER A 128 -0.42 14.80 -5.30
CA SER A 128 0.86 14.46 -5.92
C SER A 128 1.89 13.92 -4.91
N ILE A 129 1.93 14.50 -3.70
CA ILE A 129 2.80 14.02 -2.61
C ILE A 129 2.39 12.61 -2.17
N ILE A 130 1.09 12.41 -1.92
CA ILE A 130 0.54 11.10 -1.52
C ILE A 130 0.89 10.05 -2.58
N GLY A 131 0.66 10.35 -3.86
CA GLY A 131 0.95 9.45 -4.96
C GLY A 131 2.42 9.00 -4.97
N ARG A 132 3.37 9.95 -4.90
CA ARG A 132 4.81 9.64 -4.86
C ARG A 132 5.22 8.84 -3.62
N LEU A 133 4.78 9.26 -2.44
CA LEU A 133 5.14 8.58 -1.19
C LEU A 133 4.62 7.15 -1.14
N VAL A 134 3.37 6.92 -1.58
CA VAL A 134 2.80 5.57 -1.61
C VAL A 134 3.55 4.69 -2.61
N ALA A 135 3.83 5.19 -3.82
CA ALA A 135 4.56 4.43 -4.82
C ALA A 135 5.94 4.00 -4.31
N ASN A 136 6.70 4.95 -3.76
CA ASN A 136 8.04 4.69 -3.21
C ASN A 136 7.99 3.69 -2.05
N CYS A 137 7.07 3.88 -1.10
CA CYS A 137 6.95 2.99 0.05
C CYS A 137 6.51 1.58 -0.34
N VAL A 138 5.57 1.45 -1.28
CA VAL A 138 5.10 0.14 -1.77
C VAL A 138 6.21 -0.56 -2.53
N TYR A 139 6.91 0.14 -3.43
CA TYR A 139 8.04 -0.40 -4.17
C TYR A 139 9.13 -0.93 -3.23
N GLU A 140 9.57 -0.12 -2.26
CA GLU A 140 10.58 -0.55 -1.29
C GLU A 140 10.07 -1.72 -0.43
N GLY A 141 8.80 -1.69 -0.01
CA GLY A 141 8.19 -2.76 0.76
C GLY A 141 8.18 -4.09 0.00
N LEU A 142 7.89 -4.07 -1.31
CA LEU A 142 8.00 -5.24 -2.17
C LEU A 142 9.44 -5.79 -2.18
N GLN A 143 10.44 -4.92 -2.33
CA GLN A 143 11.84 -5.34 -2.33
C GLN A 143 12.29 -5.96 -0.99
N ARG A 144 11.75 -5.48 0.13
CA ARG A 144 12.00 -6.05 1.46
C ARG A 144 11.30 -7.39 1.64
N SER A 145 10.04 -7.49 1.20
CA SER A 145 9.24 -8.71 1.27
C SER A 145 9.87 -9.86 0.48
N SER A 146 10.30 -9.60 -0.76
CA SER A 146 10.99 -10.60 -1.60
C SER A 146 12.26 -11.13 -0.93
N ARG A 147 13.11 -10.24 -0.42
CA ARG A 147 14.33 -10.62 0.32
C ARG A 147 14.01 -11.44 1.57
N TRP A 148 12.97 -11.07 2.29
CA TRP A 148 12.56 -11.80 3.49
C TRP A 148 12.04 -13.21 3.16
N GLN A 149 11.26 -13.36 2.09
CA GLN A 149 10.82 -14.67 1.60
C GLN A 149 11.99 -15.55 1.13
N HIS A 150 13.03 -14.96 0.50
CA HIS A 150 14.24 -15.70 0.15
C HIS A 150 15.00 -16.19 1.38
N ASN A 151 15.15 -15.36 2.43
CA ASN A 151 15.88 -15.72 3.65
C ASN A 151 15.15 -16.73 4.54
N LEU A 152 13.83 -16.87 4.41
CA LEU A 152 13.03 -17.86 5.14
C LEU A 152 12.97 -19.24 4.49
N ARG A 153 13.42 -19.38 3.23
CA ARG A 153 13.54 -20.70 2.61
C ARG A 153 14.80 -21.36 3.18
N PRO A 154 14.69 -22.48 3.92
CA PRO A 154 15.88 -23.18 4.37
C PRO A 154 16.71 -23.54 3.13
N SER A 155 18.03 -23.31 3.20
CA SER A 155 18.94 -23.82 2.18
C SER A 155 18.61 -25.29 2.01
N LYS A 156 18.17 -25.71 0.82
CA LYS A 156 18.06 -27.14 0.52
C LYS A 156 19.43 -27.72 0.83
N ALA A 157 19.52 -28.49 1.91
CA ALA A 157 20.71 -29.24 2.25
C ALA A 157 21.07 -30.05 1.00
N ARG A 158 22.29 -29.85 0.51
CA ARG A 158 22.89 -30.70 -0.52
C ARG A 158 23.11 -32.10 0.03
#